data_AF-A0A7V3IUE5-F1
#
_entry.id   AF-A0A7V3IUE5-F1
#
_cell.length_a   1.000
_cell.length_b   1.000
_cell.length_c   1.000
_cell.angle_alpha   90.00
_cell.angle_beta   90.00
_cell.angle_gamma   90.00
#
_symmetry.space_group_name_H-M   'P 1'
#
loop_
_entity.id
_entity.type
_entity.pdbx_description
1 polymer ?
#
loop_
_entity_poly.entity_id
_entity_poly.type
_entity_poly.pdbx_seq_one_letter_code
_entity_poly.pdbx_strand_id
1 'polypeptide(L)'
;MQKKITLILLLFIIIPTIHAQSFKKRRLKSKEFLKKARAREVLDTMLWDKEAQIFNKTDSLFKVNKLDPKNPEDYEFYQSALMHQFLFSKRHIIKRVTYKYQHIDYDTLDIYIKQIDKGYLQKVIFNSGLYDLLNKLLEQEITQVEKRTIPKYIEFLVNKHKPVDLKIKYNNRLVKASNLNLDIVVETNNADYKRVSILDKKHSQIKKPKGYTYDQIQKIIVIYKGQEFEIKPDKMIQKYPKQFRELNSVMSKYSFDKIPVWDLEIIESHNNIGVKLSNVVEAKVVKGKSNRFNFKEQKAIDQK
;
A
#
# COMPACT_ATOMS: atom_id res chain seq x y z
N MET A 1 37.63 46.23 -22.61
CA MET A 1 37.33 44.98 -21.85
C MET A 1 35.86 44.86 -21.43
N GLN A 2 35.20 45.92 -20.94
CA GLN A 2 33.81 45.86 -20.47
C GLN A 2 32.80 45.30 -21.50
N LYS A 3 32.86 45.72 -22.77
CA LYS A 3 31.95 45.22 -23.84
C LYS A 3 32.02 43.70 -24.10
N LYS A 4 33.17 43.05 -23.87
CA LYS A 4 33.35 41.60 -24.05
C LYS A 4 32.75 40.80 -22.90
N ILE A 5 32.82 41.33 -21.67
CA ILE A 5 32.25 40.72 -20.46
C ILE A 5 30.71 40.77 -20.50
N THR A 6 30.13 41.89 -20.98
CA THR A 6 28.68 42.03 -21.16
C THR A 6 28.12 41.03 -22.18
N LEU A 7 28.83 40.78 -23.29
CA LEU A 7 28.40 39.84 -24.33
C LEU A 7 28.39 38.39 -23.83
N ILE A 8 29.39 38.00 -23.04
CA ILE A 8 29.49 36.64 -22.46
C ILE A 8 28.39 36.43 -21.41
N LEU A 9 28.11 37.43 -20.57
CA LEU A 9 26.99 37.40 -19.62
C LEU A 9 25.63 37.33 -20.33
N LEU A 10 25.45 38.07 -21.44
CA LEU A 10 24.23 38.02 -22.24
C LEU A 10 24.02 36.62 -22.86
N LEU A 11 25.08 36.01 -23.40
CA LEU A 11 25.05 34.65 -23.94
C LEU A 11 24.73 33.61 -22.85
N PHE A 12 25.28 33.77 -21.64
CA PHE A 12 25.00 32.89 -20.50
C PHE A 12 23.56 32.96 -20.01
N ILE A 13 22.84 34.06 -20.23
CA ILE A 13 21.43 34.24 -19.85
C ILE A 13 20.48 33.82 -21.01
N ILE A 14 20.88 34.05 -22.25
CA ILE A 14 20.06 33.78 -23.44
C ILE A 14 20.07 32.29 -23.82
N ILE A 15 21.20 31.59 -23.71
CA ILE A 15 21.28 30.17 -24.08
C ILE A 15 20.36 29.29 -23.22
N PRO A 16 20.31 29.42 -21.87
CA PRO A 16 19.38 28.65 -21.04
C PRO A 16 17.92 29.00 -21.30
N THR A 17 17.61 30.27 -21.60
CA THR A 17 16.23 30.72 -21.86
C THR A 17 15.71 30.23 -23.21
N ILE A 18 16.54 30.17 -24.25
CA ILE A 18 16.18 29.57 -25.55
C ILE A 18 15.96 28.06 -25.41
N HIS A 19 16.82 27.36 -24.66
CA HIS A 19 16.66 25.92 -24.42
C HIS A 19 15.40 25.61 -23.59
N ALA A 20 15.07 26.44 -22.59
CA ALA A 20 13.85 26.30 -21.80
C ALA A 20 12.58 26.58 -22.61
N GLN A 21 12.57 27.61 -23.48
CA GLN A 21 11.45 27.90 -24.36
C GLN A 21 11.25 26.80 -25.43
N SER A 22 12.35 26.30 -26.01
CA SER A 22 12.34 25.19 -26.96
C SER A 22 11.78 23.91 -26.30
N PHE A 23 12.20 23.61 -25.07
CA PHE A 23 11.69 22.47 -24.31
C PHE A 23 10.19 22.61 -23.98
N LYS A 24 9.72 23.80 -23.60
CA LYS A 24 8.29 24.05 -23.35
C LYS A 24 7.44 23.84 -24.61
N LYS A 25 7.92 24.31 -25.78
CA LYS A 25 7.25 24.09 -27.07
C LYS A 25 7.19 22.61 -27.45
N ARG A 26 8.30 21.86 -27.33
CA ARG A 26 8.33 20.41 -27.54
C ARG A 26 7.37 19.67 -26.61
N ARG A 27 7.29 20.07 -25.34
CA ARG A 27 6.36 19.48 -24.37
C ARG A 27 4.90 19.67 -24.73
N LEU A 28 4.51 20.85 -25.22
CA LEU A 28 3.14 21.09 -25.68
C LEU A 28 2.85 20.26 -26.94
N LYS A 29 3.76 20.25 -27.90
CA LYS A 29 3.60 19.50 -29.15
C LYS A 29 3.53 17.98 -28.92
N SER A 30 4.34 17.46 -28.00
CA SER A 30 4.28 16.05 -27.56
C SER A 30 2.91 15.71 -26.96
N LYS A 31 2.36 16.55 -26.09
CA LYS A 31 1.01 16.34 -25.54
C LYS A 31 -0.06 16.39 -26.61
N GLU A 32 0.06 17.30 -27.57
CA GLU A 32 -0.85 17.41 -28.71
C GLU A 32 -0.81 16.15 -29.58
N PHE A 33 0.40 15.70 -29.94
CA PHE A 33 0.60 14.46 -30.69
C PHE A 33 -0.05 13.28 -29.98
N LEU A 34 0.24 13.06 -28.69
CA LEU A 34 -0.32 11.94 -27.94
C LEU A 34 -1.85 12.01 -27.80
N LYS A 35 -2.41 13.22 -27.73
CA LYS A 35 -3.86 13.43 -27.73
C LYS A 35 -4.47 13.05 -29.09
N LYS A 36 -3.92 13.55 -30.20
CA LYS A 36 -4.38 13.25 -31.56
C LYS A 36 -4.20 11.78 -31.93
N ALA A 37 -3.10 11.17 -31.49
CA ALA A 37 -2.82 9.74 -31.65
C ALA A 37 -3.68 8.85 -30.73
N ARG A 38 -4.57 9.44 -29.92
CA ARG A 38 -5.46 8.74 -29.00
C ARG A 38 -4.72 7.75 -28.09
N ALA A 39 -3.53 8.13 -27.62
CA ALA A 39 -2.64 7.24 -26.87
C ALA A 39 -3.29 6.61 -25.62
N ARG A 40 -4.23 7.32 -24.98
CA ARG A 40 -5.01 6.79 -23.85
C ARG A 40 -5.99 5.71 -24.29
N GLU A 41 -6.71 5.91 -25.38
CA GLU A 41 -7.69 4.93 -25.89
C GLU A 41 -6.97 3.66 -26.36
N VAL A 42 -5.84 3.80 -27.07
CA VAL A 42 -4.99 2.67 -27.47
C VAL A 42 -4.54 1.87 -26.24
N LEU A 43 -4.06 2.57 -25.20
CA LEU A 43 -3.65 1.93 -23.95
C LEU A 43 -4.83 1.27 -23.23
N ASP A 44 -6.02 1.88 -23.25
CA ASP A 44 -7.22 1.34 -22.62
C ASP A 44 -7.65 0.03 -23.27
N THR A 45 -7.62 -0.04 -24.61
CA THR A 45 -7.88 -1.29 -25.33
C THR A 45 -6.88 -2.37 -24.94
N MET A 46 -5.58 -2.06 -24.93
CA MET A 46 -4.55 -3.03 -24.54
C MET A 46 -4.69 -3.49 -23.09
N LEU A 47 -5.04 -2.57 -22.19
CA LEU A 47 -5.16 -2.84 -20.76
C LEU A 47 -6.37 -3.72 -20.47
N TRP A 48 -7.51 -3.47 -21.13
CA TRP A 48 -8.74 -4.23 -20.93
C TRP A 48 -8.54 -5.75 -21.12
N ASP A 49 -7.80 -6.15 -22.16
CA ASP A 49 -7.47 -7.56 -22.39
C ASP A 49 -6.66 -8.17 -21.23
N LYS A 50 -5.71 -7.41 -20.69
CA LYS A 50 -4.87 -7.84 -19.57
C LYS A 50 -5.66 -7.90 -18.26
N GLU A 51 -6.54 -6.93 -18.02
CA GLU A 51 -7.45 -6.91 -16.87
C GLU A 51 -8.35 -8.15 -16.89
N ALA A 52 -9.00 -8.43 -18.02
CA ALA A 52 -9.84 -9.62 -18.17
C ALA A 52 -9.07 -10.92 -17.92
N GLN A 53 -7.86 -11.05 -18.46
CA GLN A 53 -7.00 -12.22 -18.22
C GLN A 53 -6.64 -12.41 -16.75
N ILE A 54 -6.40 -11.32 -16.01
CA ILE A 54 -6.11 -11.37 -14.57
C ILE A 54 -7.38 -11.73 -13.79
N PHE A 55 -8.50 -11.08 -14.08
CA PHE A 55 -9.74 -11.31 -13.36
C PHE A 55 -10.30 -12.72 -13.57
N ASN A 56 -10.17 -13.29 -14.76
CA ASN A 56 -10.56 -14.67 -15.06
C ASN A 56 -9.81 -15.72 -14.23
N LYS A 57 -8.64 -15.37 -13.65
CA LYS A 57 -7.85 -16.26 -12.79
C LYS A 57 -8.20 -16.11 -11.30
N THR A 58 -9.03 -15.15 -10.91
CA THR A 58 -9.30 -14.79 -9.51
C THR A 58 -9.76 -15.98 -8.68
N ASP A 59 -10.78 -16.72 -9.15
CA ASP A 59 -11.31 -17.88 -8.44
C ASP A 59 -10.25 -18.96 -8.19
N SER A 60 -9.46 -19.26 -9.24
CA SER A 60 -8.38 -20.24 -9.14
C SER A 60 -7.32 -19.81 -8.12
N LEU A 61 -6.98 -18.52 -8.13
CA LEU A 61 -6.01 -17.93 -7.21
C LEU A 61 -6.52 -17.96 -5.77
N PHE A 62 -7.79 -17.64 -5.53
CA PHE A 62 -8.41 -17.71 -4.21
C PHE A 62 -8.39 -19.14 -3.68
N LYS A 63 -8.81 -20.12 -4.49
CA LYS A 63 -8.79 -21.55 -4.13
C LYS A 63 -7.40 -22.04 -3.75
N VAL A 64 -6.38 -21.73 -4.56
CA VAL A 64 -4.98 -22.11 -4.29
C VAL A 64 -4.48 -21.53 -2.96
N ASN A 65 -4.98 -20.36 -2.57
CA ASN A 65 -4.60 -19.68 -1.32
C ASN A 65 -5.57 -19.93 -0.15
N LYS A 66 -6.46 -20.94 -0.26
CA LYS A 66 -7.46 -21.29 0.77
C LYS A 66 -8.39 -20.13 1.14
N LEU A 67 -8.63 -19.21 0.20
CA LEU A 67 -9.66 -18.18 0.31
C LEU A 67 -10.96 -18.69 -0.33
N ASP A 68 -12.10 -18.29 0.23
CA ASP A 68 -13.41 -18.63 -0.34
C ASP A 68 -13.76 -17.66 -1.48
N PRO A 69 -13.84 -18.11 -2.76
CA PRO A 69 -14.22 -17.26 -3.88
C PRO A 69 -15.68 -16.78 -3.80
N LYS A 70 -16.51 -17.38 -2.93
CA LYS A 70 -17.89 -16.94 -2.70
C LYS A 70 -18.01 -15.87 -1.61
N ASN A 71 -16.92 -15.49 -0.94
CA ASN A 71 -16.94 -14.41 0.04
C ASN A 71 -17.03 -13.05 -0.69
N PRO A 72 -18.18 -12.34 -0.63
CA PRO A 72 -18.37 -11.13 -1.42
C PRO A 72 -17.44 -9.98 -0.97
N GLU A 73 -17.16 -9.85 0.33
CA GLU A 73 -16.32 -8.76 0.85
C GLU A 73 -14.87 -8.88 0.39
N ASP A 74 -14.31 -10.08 0.42
CA ASP A 74 -12.92 -10.31 0.02
C ASP A 74 -12.75 -10.19 -1.49
N TYR A 75 -13.74 -10.68 -2.23
CA TYR A 75 -13.78 -10.60 -3.67
C TYR A 75 -13.88 -9.14 -4.14
N GLU A 76 -14.80 -8.36 -3.55
CA GLU A 76 -14.97 -6.93 -3.83
C GLU A 76 -13.71 -6.14 -3.45
N PHE A 77 -13.11 -6.42 -2.30
CA PHE A 77 -11.84 -5.80 -1.89
C PHE A 77 -10.74 -6.06 -2.93
N TYR A 78 -10.56 -7.32 -3.33
CA TYR A 78 -9.52 -7.71 -4.29
C TYR A 78 -9.72 -7.02 -5.64
N GLN A 79 -10.95 -7.06 -6.18
CA GLN A 79 -11.27 -6.42 -7.45
C GLN A 79 -11.05 -4.91 -7.41
N SER A 80 -11.54 -4.24 -6.36
CA SER A 80 -11.37 -2.80 -6.19
C SER A 80 -9.90 -2.40 -6.07
N ALA A 81 -9.12 -3.16 -5.30
CA ALA A 81 -7.70 -2.92 -5.12
C ALA A 81 -6.91 -3.07 -6.43
N LEU A 82 -7.22 -4.10 -7.23
CA LEU A 82 -6.62 -4.29 -8.55
C LEU A 82 -7.02 -3.21 -9.55
N MET A 83 -8.30 -2.84 -9.60
CA MET A 83 -8.78 -1.78 -10.48
C MET A 83 -8.06 -0.45 -10.18
N HIS A 84 -7.89 -0.12 -8.90
CA HIS A 84 -7.12 1.06 -8.50
C HIS A 84 -5.65 0.96 -8.95
N GLN A 85 -5.03 -0.21 -8.87
CA GLN A 85 -3.67 -0.44 -9.35
C GLN A 85 -3.57 -0.30 -10.88
N PHE A 86 -4.55 -0.79 -11.65
CA PHE A 86 -4.55 -0.64 -13.10
C PHE A 86 -4.71 0.84 -13.52
N LEU A 87 -5.58 1.59 -12.85
CA LEU A 87 -5.69 3.04 -13.03
C LEU A 87 -4.38 3.78 -12.73
N PHE A 88 -3.68 3.39 -11.66
CA PHE A 88 -2.36 3.92 -11.35
C PHE A 88 -1.34 3.61 -12.46
N SER A 89 -1.32 2.36 -12.92
CA SER A 89 -0.42 1.89 -13.98
C SER A 89 -0.66 2.66 -15.29
N LYS A 90 -1.92 2.84 -15.70
CA LYS A 90 -2.31 3.67 -16.85
C LYS A 90 -1.75 5.08 -16.76
N ARG A 91 -1.94 5.76 -15.62
CA ARG A 91 -1.41 7.12 -15.41
C ARG A 91 0.11 7.16 -15.49
N HIS A 92 0.77 6.15 -14.92
CA HIS A 92 2.22 6.03 -14.93
C HIS A 92 2.77 5.84 -16.36
N ILE A 93 2.18 4.94 -17.13
CA ILE A 93 2.54 4.68 -18.54
C ILE A 93 2.40 5.95 -19.37
N ILE A 94 1.24 6.64 -19.31
CA ILE A 94 1.03 7.87 -20.07
C ILE A 94 2.05 8.95 -19.70
N LYS A 95 2.41 9.07 -18.42
CA LYS A 95 3.46 10.00 -17.97
C LYS A 95 4.82 9.64 -18.60
N ARG A 96 5.20 8.36 -18.60
CA ARG A 96 6.46 7.87 -19.19
C ARG A 96 6.51 8.07 -20.70
N VAL A 97 5.41 7.78 -21.41
CA VAL A 97 5.28 8.04 -22.85
C VAL A 97 5.41 9.53 -23.13
N THR A 98 4.68 10.37 -22.39
CA THR A 98 4.76 11.83 -22.52
C THR A 98 6.18 12.34 -22.30
N TYR A 99 6.92 11.77 -21.34
CA TYR A 99 8.33 12.10 -21.14
C TYR A 99 9.18 11.67 -22.33
N LYS A 100 9.03 10.45 -22.85
CA LYS A 100 9.80 9.97 -24.01
C LYS A 100 9.57 10.84 -25.26
N TYR A 101 8.33 11.20 -25.56
CA TYR A 101 7.99 12.03 -26.73
C TYR A 101 8.37 13.52 -26.56
N GLN A 102 8.67 14.01 -25.35
CA GLN A 102 9.23 15.36 -25.15
C GLN A 102 10.66 15.51 -25.70
N HIS A 103 11.35 14.41 -25.90
CA HIS A 103 12.71 14.36 -26.43
C HIS A 103 12.77 14.12 -27.95
N ILE A 104 11.62 13.95 -28.60
CA ILE A 104 11.55 13.92 -30.07
C ILE A 104 11.58 15.36 -30.60
N ASP A 105 12.21 15.56 -31.75
CA ASP A 105 12.27 16.85 -32.42
C ASP A 105 10.87 17.35 -32.81
N TYR A 106 10.73 18.68 -32.87
CA TYR A 106 9.44 19.32 -33.07
C TYR A 106 8.84 19.00 -34.45
N ASP A 107 9.68 18.96 -35.48
CA ASP A 107 9.24 18.80 -36.87
C ASP A 107 8.72 17.38 -37.13
N THR A 108 9.37 16.37 -36.56
CA THR A 108 8.88 14.98 -36.60
C THR A 108 7.52 14.85 -35.93
N LEU A 109 7.33 15.48 -34.76
CA LEU A 109 6.02 15.48 -34.09
C LEU A 109 4.95 16.19 -34.95
N ASP A 110 5.31 17.27 -35.64
CA ASP A 110 4.41 17.99 -36.53
C ASP A 110 4.04 17.16 -37.77
N ILE A 111 4.99 16.43 -38.35
CA ILE A 111 4.75 15.47 -39.43
C ILE A 111 3.73 14.42 -38.99
N TYR A 112 3.92 13.82 -37.81
CA TYR A 112 2.97 12.83 -37.30
C TYR A 112 1.57 13.41 -37.08
N ILE A 113 1.48 14.61 -36.51
CA ILE A 113 0.19 15.30 -36.31
C ILE A 113 -0.51 15.55 -37.65
N LYS A 114 0.21 16.09 -38.64
CA LYS A 114 -0.34 16.33 -40.00
C LYS A 114 -0.78 15.04 -40.68
N GLN A 115 -0.05 13.94 -40.49
CA GLN A 115 -0.45 12.64 -41.04
C GLN A 115 -1.71 12.09 -40.37
N ILE A 116 -1.88 12.27 -39.06
CA ILE A 116 -3.13 11.92 -38.35
C ILE A 116 -4.29 12.74 -38.90
N ASP A 117 -4.11 14.04 -39.11
CA ASP A 117 -5.16 14.94 -39.64
C ASP A 117 -5.56 14.60 -41.08
N LYS A 118 -4.68 13.93 -41.83
CA LYS A 118 -4.95 13.37 -43.17
C LYS A 118 -5.60 11.98 -43.14
N GLY A 119 -5.96 11.46 -41.96
CA GLY A 119 -6.64 10.17 -41.80
C GLY A 119 -5.72 8.96 -41.61
N TYR A 120 -4.40 9.14 -41.45
CA TYR A 120 -3.44 8.02 -41.33
C TYR A 120 -3.16 7.60 -39.88
N LEU A 121 -4.17 7.68 -38.99
CA LEU A 121 -4.01 7.47 -37.55
C LEU A 121 -3.27 6.16 -37.19
N GLN A 122 -3.74 5.01 -37.70
CA GLN A 122 -3.14 3.71 -37.38
C GLN A 122 -1.69 3.63 -37.85
N LYS A 123 -1.42 4.06 -39.09
CA LYS A 123 -0.06 4.07 -39.64
C LYS A 123 0.88 4.92 -38.79
N VAL A 124 0.43 6.08 -38.30
CA VAL A 124 1.23 6.94 -37.43
C VAL A 124 1.47 6.29 -36.06
N ILE A 125 0.47 5.63 -35.48
CA ILE A 125 0.61 4.91 -34.20
C ILE A 125 1.72 3.84 -34.28
N PHE A 126 1.79 3.07 -35.37
CA PHE A 126 2.85 2.08 -35.56
C PHE A 126 4.19 2.72 -35.96
N ASN A 127 4.22 3.57 -36.99
CA ASN A 127 5.47 4.13 -37.51
C ASN A 127 6.19 5.05 -36.51
N SER A 128 5.45 5.73 -35.63
CA SER A 128 6.05 6.54 -34.56
C SER A 128 6.59 5.70 -33.40
N GLY A 129 6.41 4.38 -33.41
CA GLY A 129 6.74 3.47 -32.31
C GLY A 129 5.87 3.66 -31.06
N LEU A 130 4.74 4.36 -31.18
CA LEU A 130 3.85 4.64 -30.04
C LEU A 130 3.22 3.35 -29.52
N TYR A 131 2.73 2.50 -30.43
CA TYR A 131 2.15 1.20 -30.08
C TYR A 131 3.14 0.33 -29.30
N ASP A 132 4.34 0.13 -29.84
CA ASP A 132 5.38 -0.71 -29.23
C ASP A 132 5.82 -0.18 -27.87
N LEU A 133 5.94 1.15 -27.75
CA LEU A 133 6.26 1.77 -26.47
C LEU A 133 5.16 1.55 -25.44
N LEU A 134 3.90 1.76 -25.82
CA LEU A 134 2.75 1.53 -24.94
C LEU A 134 2.69 0.06 -24.50
N ASN A 135 2.80 -0.87 -25.45
CA ASN A 135 2.76 -2.30 -25.16
C ASN A 135 3.92 -2.70 -24.22
N LYS A 136 5.15 -2.30 -24.53
CA LYS A 136 6.31 -2.58 -23.69
C LYS A 136 6.16 -2.06 -22.26
N LEU A 137 5.65 -0.83 -22.11
CA LEU A 137 5.43 -0.24 -20.79
C LEU A 137 4.30 -0.93 -20.06
N LEU A 138 3.22 -1.28 -20.74
CA LEU A 138 2.11 -2.04 -20.18
C LEU A 138 2.58 -3.41 -19.68
N GLU A 139 3.32 -4.17 -20.48
CA GLU A 139 3.89 -5.47 -20.08
C GLU A 139 4.75 -5.36 -18.82
N GLN A 140 5.55 -4.29 -18.70
CA GLN A 140 6.33 -4.02 -17.48
C GLN A 140 5.43 -3.81 -16.26
N GLU A 141 4.39 -2.99 -16.38
CA GLU A 141 3.46 -2.73 -15.27
C GLU A 141 2.65 -3.99 -14.92
N ILE A 142 2.13 -4.72 -15.91
CA ILE A 142 1.39 -5.97 -15.70
C ILE A 142 2.26 -7.02 -15.01
N THR A 143 3.52 -7.17 -15.44
CA THR A 143 4.48 -8.06 -14.76
C THR A 143 4.66 -7.67 -13.30
N GLN A 144 4.68 -6.38 -12.96
CA GLN A 144 4.75 -5.93 -11.58
C GLN A 144 3.46 -6.22 -10.81
N VAL A 145 2.30 -6.00 -11.43
CA VAL A 145 1.00 -6.35 -10.83
C VAL A 145 0.95 -7.83 -10.48
N GLU A 146 1.27 -8.71 -11.44
CA GLU A 146 1.24 -10.15 -11.25
C GLU A 146 2.27 -10.64 -10.22
N LYS A 147 3.52 -10.15 -10.28
CA LYS A 147 4.61 -10.65 -9.42
C LYS A 147 4.67 -10.02 -8.04
N ARG A 148 4.08 -8.84 -7.83
CA ARG A 148 4.23 -8.08 -6.57
C ARG A 148 2.92 -7.63 -5.97
N THR A 149 2.00 -7.12 -6.77
CA THR A 149 0.76 -6.54 -6.23
C THR A 149 -0.24 -7.64 -5.85
N ILE A 150 -0.53 -8.55 -6.76
CA ILE A 150 -1.46 -9.67 -6.53
C ILE A 150 -1.04 -10.48 -5.28
N PRO A 151 0.22 -10.94 -5.16
CA PRO A 151 0.65 -11.67 -3.97
C PRO A 151 0.43 -10.91 -2.66
N LYS A 152 0.65 -9.59 -2.64
CA LYS A 152 0.43 -8.76 -1.44
C LYS A 152 -1.05 -8.66 -1.05
N TYR A 153 -1.94 -8.53 -2.04
CA TYR A 153 -3.37 -8.48 -1.77
C TYR A 153 -3.91 -9.84 -1.30
N ILE A 154 -3.43 -10.92 -1.90
CA ILE A 154 -3.74 -12.28 -1.45
C ILE A 154 -3.20 -12.54 -0.04
N GLU A 155 -1.94 -12.19 0.23
CA GLU A 155 -1.35 -12.31 1.57
C GLU A 155 -2.18 -11.54 2.61
N PHE A 156 -2.61 -10.33 2.28
CA PHE A 156 -3.49 -9.56 3.15
C PHE A 156 -4.82 -10.29 3.42
N LEU A 157 -5.49 -10.78 2.39
CA LEU A 157 -6.76 -11.50 2.55
C LEU A 157 -6.58 -12.79 3.35
N VAL A 158 -5.51 -13.54 3.10
CA VAL A 158 -5.18 -14.74 3.86
C VAL A 158 -4.95 -14.39 5.33
N ASN A 159 -4.23 -13.31 5.62
CA ASN A 159 -3.96 -12.89 6.99
C ASN A 159 -5.22 -12.35 7.69
N LYS A 160 -6.16 -11.70 6.98
CA LYS A 160 -7.45 -11.24 7.52
C LYS A 160 -8.27 -12.39 8.16
N HIS A 161 -8.10 -13.61 7.65
CA HIS A 161 -8.84 -14.80 8.11
C HIS A 161 -8.02 -15.76 8.97
N LYS A 162 -6.71 -15.55 9.08
CA LYS A 162 -5.89 -16.35 9.98
C LYS A 162 -6.09 -15.87 11.41
N PRO A 163 -6.13 -16.80 12.38
CA PRO A 163 -6.02 -16.41 13.78
C PRO A 163 -4.63 -15.80 14.01
N VAL A 164 -4.53 -14.88 14.97
CA VAL A 164 -3.26 -14.24 15.32
C VAL A 164 -2.47 -15.17 16.23
N ASP A 165 -1.21 -15.44 15.93
CA ASP A 165 -0.38 -16.29 16.79
C ASP A 165 -0.05 -15.55 18.10
N LEU A 166 -0.15 -16.24 19.23
CA LEU A 166 0.18 -15.71 20.55
C LEU A 166 1.48 -16.33 21.04
N LYS A 167 2.53 -15.52 21.07
CA LYS A 167 3.84 -15.88 21.63
C LYS A 167 3.88 -15.52 23.09
N ILE A 168 3.95 -16.52 23.96
CA ILE A 168 3.90 -16.32 25.41
C ILE A 168 5.30 -16.50 26.01
N LYS A 169 5.78 -15.48 26.72
CA LYS A 169 7.00 -15.52 27.53
C LYS A 169 6.63 -15.55 29.01
N TYR A 170 6.87 -16.67 29.67
CA TYR A 170 6.72 -16.81 31.12
C TYR A 170 8.10 -16.77 31.77
N ASN A 171 8.37 -15.77 32.61
CA ASN A 171 9.68 -15.56 33.25
C ASN A 171 10.84 -15.69 32.23
N ASN A 172 10.73 -14.98 31.10
CA ASN A 172 11.67 -14.99 29.97
C ASN A 172 11.81 -16.31 29.20
N ARG A 173 10.96 -17.31 29.45
CA ARG A 173 10.93 -18.58 28.70
C ARG A 173 9.70 -18.67 27.83
N LEU A 174 9.89 -19.14 26.60
CA LEU A 174 8.76 -19.39 25.70
C LEU A 174 7.96 -20.59 26.17
N VAL A 175 6.64 -20.40 26.27
CA VAL A 175 5.70 -21.43 26.70
C VAL A 175 4.46 -21.42 25.81
N LYS A 176 3.76 -22.55 25.77
CA LYS A 176 2.46 -22.65 25.10
C LYS A 176 1.34 -22.25 26.05
N ALA A 177 0.26 -21.69 25.48
CA ALA A 177 -0.93 -21.32 26.24
C ALA A 177 -1.56 -22.51 26.96
N SER A 178 -1.51 -23.70 26.36
CA SER A 178 -1.98 -24.96 26.94
C SER A 178 -1.32 -25.33 28.27
N ASN A 179 -0.12 -24.82 28.54
CA ASN A 179 0.65 -25.16 29.73
C ASN A 179 0.41 -24.16 30.88
N LEU A 180 -0.46 -23.17 30.67
CA LEU A 180 -0.77 -22.12 31.64
C LEU A 180 -2.27 -22.11 31.94
N ASN A 181 -2.63 -21.76 33.18
CA ASN A 181 -4.00 -21.37 33.49
C ASN A 181 -4.23 -19.93 33.00
N LEU A 182 -4.34 -19.78 31.68
CA LEU A 182 -4.43 -18.51 30.96
C LEU A 182 -5.70 -18.48 30.13
N ASP A 183 -6.41 -17.35 30.12
CA ASP A 183 -7.43 -17.00 29.13
C ASP A 183 -7.23 -15.54 28.68
N ILE A 184 -7.74 -15.20 27.50
CA ILE A 184 -7.76 -13.82 27.00
C ILE A 184 -9.16 -13.52 26.52
N VAL A 185 -9.69 -12.41 26.99
CA VAL A 185 -11.09 -12.05 26.84
C VAL A 185 -11.20 -10.63 26.28
N VAL A 186 -12.14 -10.44 25.36
CA VAL A 186 -12.54 -9.13 24.84
C VAL A 186 -13.85 -8.73 25.50
N GLU A 187 -13.87 -7.55 26.09
CA GLU A 187 -15.11 -6.90 26.51
C GLU A 187 -15.58 -5.91 25.46
N THR A 188 -16.88 -5.95 25.16
CA THR A 188 -17.48 -5.12 24.13
C THR A 188 -18.64 -4.29 24.68
N ASN A 189 -18.99 -3.22 23.96
CA ASN A 189 -20.20 -2.45 24.22
C ASN A 189 -21.47 -3.09 23.63
N ASN A 190 -21.37 -4.26 22.99
CA ASN A 190 -22.51 -4.98 22.45
C ASN A 190 -23.25 -5.73 23.58
N ALA A 191 -24.55 -5.47 23.72
CA ALA A 191 -25.37 -6.04 24.79
C ALA A 191 -25.43 -7.57 24.76
N ASP A 192 -25.37 -8.17 23.56
CA ASP A 192 -25.47 -9.62 23.36
C ASP A 192 -24.13 -10.33 23.53
N TYR A 193 -23.01 -9.60 23.39
CA TYR A 193 -21.65 -10.15 23.41
C TYR A 193 -20.74 -9.36 24.34
N LYS A 194 -21.21 -9.09 25.58
CA LYS A 194 -20.49 -8.27 26.56
C LYS A 194 -19.06 -8.74 26.83
N ARG A 195 -18.84 -10.06 26.85
CA ARG A 195 -17.56 -10.66 27.22
C ARG A 195 -17.31 -11.95 26.44
N VAL A 196 -16.24 -12.00 25.66
CA VAL A 196 -15.96 -13.13 24.74
C VAL A 196 -14.51 -13.60 24.90
N SER A 197 -14.31 -14.90 25.18
CA SER A 197 -12.97 -15.50 25.17
C SER A 197 -12.46 -15.62 23.72
N ILE A 198 -11.23 -15.20 23.52
CA ILE A 198 -10.56 -15.16 22.21
C ILE A 198 -9.32 -16.05 22.16
N LEU A 199 -8.94 -16.72 23.25
CA LEU A 199 -7.75 -17.58 23.27
C LEU A 199 -8.05 -19.01 22.83
N ASP A 200 -7.44 -19.44 21.74
CA ASP A 200 -7.23 -20.87 21.45
C ASP A 200 -6.03 -21.39 22.25
N LYS A 201 -6.29 -22.00 23.41
CA LYS A 201 -5.22 -22.55 24.26
C LYS A 201 -4.43 -23.66 23.56
N LYS A 202 -5.07 -24.47 22.73
CA LYS A 202 -4.45 -25.64 22.08
C LYS A 202 -3.38 -25.20 21.08
N HIS A 203 -3.68 -24.16 20.31
CA HIS A 203 -2.78 -23.66 19.26
C HIS A 203 -1.97 -22.44 19.69
N SER A 204 -2.23 -21.87 20.88
CA SER A 204 -1.67 -20.58 21.32
C SER A 204 -1.95 -19.48 20.32
N GLN A 205 -3.24 -19.30 20.00
CA GLN A 205 -3.70 -18.35 18.98
C GLN A 205 -4.84 -17.49 19.50
N ILE A 206 -4.96 -16.27 19.01
CA ILE A 206 -6.10 -15.40 19.22
C ILE A 206 -7.07 -15.60 18.05
N LYS A 207 -8.25 -16.12 18.38
CA LYS A 207 -9.36 -16.19 17.43
C LYS A 207 -9.99 -14.83 17.32
N LYS A 208 -10.28 -14.44 16.08
CA LYS A 208 -11.17 -13.33 15.78
C LYS A 208 -12.60 -13.76 16.15
N PRO A 209 -13.29 -13.12 17.11
CA PRO A 209 -14.70 -13.41 17.35
C PRO A 209 -15.54 -13.33 16.05
N LYS A 210 -16.67 -14.02 15.96
CA LYS A 210 -17.54 -13.92 14.78
C LYS A 210 -18.58 -12.84 14.99
N GLY A 211 -18.86 -12.02 13.97
CA GLY A 211 -19.98 -11.06 13.99
C GLY A 211 -19.78 -9.77 14.79
N TYR A 212 -18.57 -9.46 15.25
CA TYR A 212 -18.26 -8.22 15.98
C TYR A 212 -17.58 -7.19 15.08
N THR A 213 -17.81 -5.92 15.35
CA THR A 213 -17.01 -4.83 14.75
C THR A 213 -15.97 -4.35 15.75
N TYR A 214 -14.75 -4.08 15.29
CA TYR A 214 -13.63 -3.69 16.17
C TYR A 214 -13.91 -2.42 16.99
N ASP A 215 -14.75 -1.54 16.48
CA ASP A 215 -15.17 -0.31 17.17
C ASP A 215 -16.03 -0.60 18.41
N GLN A 216 -16.51 -1.84 18.58
CA GLN A 216 -17.24 -2.29 19.76
C GLN A 216 -16.31 -2.75 20.90
N ILE A 217 -15.02 -2.98 20.64
CA ILE A 217 -14.07 -3.41 21.67
C ILE A 217 -13.83 -2.28 22.67
N GLN A 218 -14.19 -2.51 23.93
CA GLN A 218 -13.90 -1.59 25.02
C GLN A 218 -12.56 -1.92 25.69
N LYS A 219 -12.31 -3.21 25.96
CA LYS A 219 -11.14 -3.66 26.71
C LYS A 219 -10.69 -5.06 26.28
N ILE A 220 -9.40 -5.32 26.47
CA ILE A 220 -8.83 -6.68 26.45
C ILE A 220 -8.37 -7.02 27.87
N ILE A 221 -8.79 -8.18 28.35
CA ILE A 221 -8.47 -8.69 29.69
C ILE A 221 -7.71 -9.99 29.53
N VAL A 222 -6.57 -10.09 30.21
CA VAL A 222 -5.83 -11.34 30.35
C VAL A 222 -6.19 -11.95 31.71
N ILE A 223 -6.66 -13.19 31.73
CA ILE A 223 -6.98 -13.91 32.96
C ILE A 223 -5.88 -14.94 33.19
N TYR A 224 -5.10 -14.80 34.26
CA TYR A 224 -4.03 -15.74 34.61
C TYR A 224 -4.17 -16.20 36.05
N LYS A 225 -4.20 -17.52 36.29
CA LYS A 225 -4.44 -18.13 37.61
C LYS A 225 -5.69 -17.58 38.33
N GLY A 226 -6.73 -17.25 37.57
CA GLY A 226 -7.97 -16.68 38.10
C GLY A 226 -7.91 -15.18 38.42
N GLN A 227 -6.78 -14.51 38.22
CA GLN A 227 -6.64 -13.06 38.37
C GLN A 227 -6.80 -12.35 37.01
N GLU A 228 -7.52 -11.24 37.00
CA GLU A 228 -7.78 -10.46 35.80
C GLU A 228 -6.82 -9.27 35.66
N PHE A 229 -6.23 -9.13 34.47
CA PHE A 229 -5.30 -8.07 34.12
C PHE A 229 -5.85 -7.29 32.92
N GLU A 230 -6.33 -6.07 33.16
CA GLU A 230 -6.79 -5.17 32.10
C GLU A 230 -5.58 -4.63 31.30
N ILE A 231 -5.56 -4.88 29.99
CA ILE A 231 -4.52 -4.38 29.11
C ILE A 231 -4.81 -2.92 28.78
N LYS A 232 -4.08 -2.02 29.43
CA LYS A 232 -4.19 -0.59 29.20
C LYS A 232 -3.26 -0.15 28.06
N PRO A 233 -3.72 0.72 27.15
CA PRO A 233 -2.86 1.29 26.13
C PRO A 233 -1.75 2.10 26.80
N ASP A 234 -0.51 1.89 26.34
CA ASP A 234 0.67 2.58 26.88
C ASP A 234 0.44 4.10 26.93
N LYS A 235 0.62 4.70 28.10
CA LYS A 235 0.41 6.14 28.34
C LYS A 235 1.27 7.00 27.41
N MET A 236 2.43 6.50 26.98
CA MET A 236 3.26 7.22 26.01
C MET A 236 2.63 7.22 24.61
N ILE A 237 2.00 6.13 24.20
CA ILE A 237 1.34 6.00 22.90
C ILE A 237 0.11 6.91 22.83
N GLN A 238 -0.60 7.13 23.95
CA GLN A 238 -1.81 7.96 23.99
C GLN A 238 -1.58 9.42 23.55
N LYS A 239 -0.36 9.93 23.65
CA LYS A 239 0.04 11.30 23.25
C LYS A 239 0.22 11.46 21.74
N TYR A 240 0.28 10.36 20.98
CA TYR A 240 0.48 10.40 19.54
C TYR A 240 -0.85 10.51 18.75
N PRO A 241 -0.81 10.94 17.47
CA PRO A 241 -1.99 11.02 16.61
C PRO A 241 -2.75 9.68 16.51
N LYS A 242 -4.07 9.74 16.25
CA LYS A 242 -4.96 8.57 16.15
C LYS A 242 -4.41 7.45 15.27
N GLN A 243 -3.86 7.80 14.10
CA GLN A 243 -3.26 6.86 13.15
C GLN A 243 -2.10 6.06 13.77
N PHE A 244 -1.22 6.73 14.52
CA PHE A 244 -0.10 6.07 15.20
C PHE A 244 -0.56 5.21 16.38
N ARG A 245 -1.60 5.66 17.11
CA ARG A 245 -2.22 4.88 18.19
C ARG A 245 -2.85 3.60 17.68
N GLU A 246 -3.53 3.65 16.53
CA GLU A 246 -4.12 2.47 15.90
C GLU A 246 -3.06 1.42 15.54
N LEU A 247 -1.93 1.83 14.94
CA LEU A 247 -0.85 0.90 14.56
C LEU A 247 -0.23 0.14 15.75
N ASN A 248 -0.23 0.75 16.93
CA ASN A 248 0.41 0.20 18.12
C ASN A 248 -0.57 -0.29 19.20
N SER A 249 -1.88 -0.21 18.95
CA SER A 249 -2.90 -0.68 19.88
C SER A 249 -3.28 -2.12 19.58
N VAL A 250 -3.17 -2.99 20.59
CA VAL A 250 -3.66 -4.39 20.54
C VAL A 250 -5.19 -4.47 20.36
N MET A 251 -5.91 -3.39 20.68
CA MET A 251 -7.38 -3.31 20.56
C MET A 251 -7.86 -2.84 19.18
N SER A 252 -6.95 -2.46 18.27
CA SER A 252 -7.32 -1.91 16.97
C SER A 252 -7.69 -3.00 15.96
N LYS A 253 -8.52 -2.64 14.96
CA LYS A 253 -8.73 -3.46 13.75
C LYS A 253 -7.42 -3.89 13.11
N TYR A 254 -6.44 -2.99 13.05
CA TYR A 254 -5.13 -3.25 12.48
C TYR A 254 -4.39 -4.39 13.21
N SER A 255 -4.51 -4.44 14.54
CA SER A 255 -3.92 -5.48 15.37
C SER A 255 -4.37 -6.90 15.01
N PHE A 256 -5.65 -7.07 14.75
CA PHE A 256 -6.22 -8.37 14.44
C PHE A 256 -6.15 -8.72 12.95
N ASP A 257 -6.27 -7.72 12.06
CA ASP A 257 -6.32 -7.96 10.61
C ASP A 257 -4.93 -7.95 9.94
N LYS A 258 -3.92 -7.33 10.56
CA LYS A 258 -2.62 -7.05 9.91
C LYS A 258 -1.42 -7.53 10.71
N ILE A 259 -1.51 -7.69 12.03
CA ILE A 259 -0.41 -8.16 12.85
C ILE A 259 -0.54 -9.68 13.04
N PRO A 260 0.38 -10.49 12.49
CA PRO A 260 0.27 -11.94 12.55
C PRO A 260 0.62 -12.53 13.92
N VAL A 261 1.34 -11.79 14.76
CA VAL A 261 1.85 -12.28 16.05
C VAL A 261 1.67 -11.24 17.16
N TRP A 262 1.09 -11.67 18.28
CA TRP A 262 1.06 -10.92 19.53
C TRP A 262 2.03 -11.53 20.54
N ASP A 263 2.70 -10.68 21.31
CA ASP A 263 3.58 -11.07 22.41
C ASP A 263 2.85 -10.85 23.74
N LEU A 264 2.71 -11.93 24.52
CA LEU A 264 2.26 -11.90 25.90
C LEU A 264 3.43 -12.23 26.83
N GLU A 265 3.76 -11.30 27.71
CA GLU A 265 4.78 -11.46 28.73
C GLU A 265 4.12 -11.58 30.10
N ILE A 266 4.45 -12.66 30.82
CA ILE A 266 4.02 -12.93 32.18
C ILE A 266 5.29 -13.05 33.04
N ILE A 267 5.46 -12.10 33.96
CA ILE A 267 6.55 -12.09 34.94
C ILE A 267 5.95 -12.38 36.30
N GLU A 268 6.31 -13.51 36.89
CA GLU A 268 5.85 -13.93 38.20
C GLU A 268 7.03 -13.92 39.17
N SER A 269 6.91 -13.07 40.20
CA SER A 269 7.81 -12.98 41.34
C SER A 269 7.03 -13.31 42.62
N HIS A 270 7.73 -13.61 43.73
CA HIS A 270 7.16 -14.18 44.96
C HIS A 270 5.79 -13.60 45.40
N ASN A 271 5.54 -12.30 45.23
CA ASN A 271 4.25 -11.67 45.56
C ASN A 271 3.60 -10.86 44.43
N ASN A 272 4.20 -10.80 43.23
CA ASN A 272 3.72 -9.93 42.15
C ASN A 272 3.70 -10.66 40.81
N ILE A 273 2.57 -10.53 40.11
CA ILE A 273 2.38 -10.98 38.73
C ILE A 273 2.28 -9.74 37.84
N GLY A 274 3.23 -9.58 36.92
CA GLY A 274 3.18 -8.61 35.85
C GLY A 274 2.71 -9.28 34.56
N VAL A 275 1.71 -8.68 33.91
CA VAL A 275 1.21 -9.13 32.61
C VAL A 275 1.29 -7.99 31.61
N LYS A 276 1.87 -8.25 30.44
CA LYS A 276 1.98 -7.28 29.34
C LYS A 276 1.64 -7.95 28.03
N LEU A 277 0.67 -7.39 27.30
CA LEU A 277 0.32 -7.81 25.95
C LEU A 277 0.72 -6.71 24.96
N SER A 278 1.37 -7.09 23.87
CA SER A 278 1.84 -6.14 22.86
C SER A 278 1.83 -6.73 21.45
N ASN A 279 1.70 -5.87 20.45
CA ASN A 279 1.86 -6.25 19.06
C ASN A 279 3.35 -6.38 18.73
N VAL A 280 3.75 -7.48 18.11
CA VAL A 280 5.06 -7.55 17.46
C VAL A 280 4.95 -6.84 16.12
N VAL A 281 5.07 -5.51 16.16
CA VAL A 281 5.41 -4.78 14.95
C VAL A 281 6.88 -5.07 14.72
N GLU A 282 7.20 -6.05 13.88
CA GLU A 282 8.55 -6.16 13.35
C GLU A 282 8.83 -4.83 12.63
N ALA A 283 9.51 -3.92 13.32
CA ALA A 283 10.24 -2.88 12.64
C ALA A 283 11.26 -3.64 11.80
N LYS A 284 10.94 -3.87 10.52
CA LYS A 284 11.97 -4.05 9.50
C LYS A 284 12.78 -2.77 9.55
N VAL A 285 13.78 -2.76 10.43
CA VAL A 285 14.88 -1.82 10.41
C VAL A 285 15.50 -2.05 9.05
N VAL A 286 15.11 -1.22 8.10
CA VAL A 286 15.88 -1.01 6.90
C VAL A 286 17.26 -0.59 7.41
N LYS A 287 18.21 -1.53 7.44
CA LYS A 287 19.63 -1.23 7.57
C LYS A 287 19.98 -0.36 6.36
N GLY A 288 19.79 0.94 6.52
CA GLY A 288 19.88 1.93 5.46
C GLY A 288 19.63 3.30 6.06
N LYS A 289 20.65 3.81 6.75
CA LYS A 289 20.82 5.19 7.23
C LYS A 289 19.64 5.76 8.03
N SER A 290 19.91 5.99 9.32
CA SER A 290 19.23 6.95 10.21
C SER A 290 18.43 8.03 9.44
N ASN A 291 17.17 7.75 9.14
CA ASN A 291 16.20 8.80 8.87
C ASN A 291 15.62 9.20 10.21
N ARG A 292 16.25 10.19 10.83
CA ARG A 292 15.60 11.03 11.84
C ARG A 292 14.27 11.47 11.23
N PHE A 293 13.16 11.04 11.83
CA PHE A 293 11.85 11.65 11.60
C PHE A 293 11.98 13.13 11.96
N ASN A 294 12.23 13.96 10.94
CA ASN A 294 12.39 15.39 11.10
C ASN A 294 10.99 16.02 11.03
N PHE A 295 10.30 16.06 12.18
CA PHE A 295 8.98 16.67 12.36
C PHE A 295 8.99 18.21 12.23
N LYS A 296 9.94 18.79 11.48
CA LYS A 296 10.06 20.26 11.33
C LYS A 296 9.38 20.84 10.10
N GLU A 297 8.84 20.04 9.17
CA GLU A 297 8.21 20.59 7.96
C GLU A 297 6.67 20.76 8.02
N GLN A 298 6.00 20.31 9.09
CA GLN A 298 4.54 20.54 9.20
C GLN A 298 4.17 21.91 9.79
N LYS A 299 5.11 22.66 10.39
CA LYS A 299 4.84 23.99 10.97
C LYS A 299 4.96 25.16 9.97
N ALA A 300 5.33 24.89 8.71
CA ALA A 300 5.53 25.94 7.71
C ALA A 300 4.36 26.11 6.72
N ILE A 301 3.27 25.34 6.87
CA ILE A 301 2.11 25.40 5.96
C ILE A 301 0.86 26.00 6.63
N ASP A 302 0.80 26.08 7.97
CA ASP A 302 -0.31 26.71 8.69
C ASP A 302 -0.06 28.20 9.04
N GLN A 303 0.91 28.85 8.39
CA GLN A 303 1.15 30.29 8.51
C GLN A 303 1.41 30.97 7.14
N LYS A 304 0.62 30.63 6.11
CA LYS A 304 0.45 31.46 4.91
C LYS A 304 -0.98 31.45 4.42
#